data_AF-A0A7L4TT47-F1
#
_entry.id   AF-A0A7L4TT47-F1
#
_cell.length_a   1.000
_cell.length_b   1.000
_cell.length_c   1.000
_cell.angle_alpha   90.00
_cell.angle_beta   90.00
_cell.angle_gamma   90.00
#
_symmetry.space_group_name_H-M   'P 1'
#
loop_
_entity.id
_entity.type
_entity.pdbx_description
1 polymer ?
#
loop_
_entity_poly.entity_id
_entity_poly.type
_entity_poly.pdbx_seq_one_letter_code
_entity_poly.pdbx_strand_id
1 'polypeptide(L)' 'MRIGIIGAGLIGKTLAQKFNSAGHNVALADAKGVAGIESIARSAGVTAVEMEDVV' A
#
# COMPACT_ATOMS: atom_id res chain seq x y z
N MET A 1 5.56 -6.71 -10.79
CA MET A 1 5.53 -7.85 -9.84
C MET A 1 4.41 -7.64 -8.82
N ARG A 2 4.07 -8.62 -7.99
CA ARG A 2 3.20 -8.44 -6.82
C ARG A 2 4.07 -8.03 -5.64
N ILE A 3 3.72 -6.94 -4.96
CA ILE A 3 4.49 -6.37 -3.86
C ILE A 3 3.56 -6.00 -2.71
N GLY A 4 3.75 -6.64 -1.58
CA GLY A 4 3.12 -6.31 -0.32
C GLY A 4 3.93 -5.31 0.49
N ILE A 5 3.27 -4.28 1.02
CA ILE A 5 3.85 -3.31 1.94
C ILE A 5 3.03 -3.29 3.21
N ILE A 6 3.69 -3.58 4.33
CA ILE A 6 3.10 -3.48 5.67
C ILE A 6 3.64 -2.21 6.34
N GLY A 7 2.74 -1.27 6.59
CA GLY A 7 3.00 0.07 7.13
C GLY A 7 2.70 1.16 6.10
N ALA A 8 1.74 2.05 6.38
CA ALA A 8 1.33 3.15 5.51
C ALA A 8 1.89 4.52 5.95
N GLY A 9 2.98 4.52 6.72
CA GLY A 9 3.71 5.74 7.09
C GLY A 9 4.46 6.39 5.91
N LEU A 10 5.31 7.37 6.21
CA LEU A 10 6.11 8.10 5.21
C LEU A 10 6.87 7.17 4.24
N ILE A 11 7.54 6.16 4.80
CA ILE A 11 8.35 5.21 4.02
C ILE A 11 7.45 4.33 3.16
N GLY A 12 6.45 3.67 3.77
CA GLY A 12 5.58 2.74 3.07
C GLY A 12 4.78 3.39 1.95
N LYS A 13 4.22 4.59 2.18
CA LYS A 13 3.57 5.38 1.13
C LYS A 13 4.52 5.68 -0.04
N THR A 14 5.75 6.11 0.27
CA THR A 14 6.74 6.47 -0.76
C THR A 14 7.15 5.26 -1.59
N LEU A 15 7.37 4.11 -0.94
CA LEU A 15 7.66 2.85 -1.62
C LEU A 15 6.48 2.40 -2.48
N ALA A 16 5.25 2.46 -1.94
CA ALA A 16 4.03 2.08 -2.66
C ALA A 16 3.89 2.89 -3.95
N GLN A 17 4.06 4.21 -3.86
CA GLN A 17 3.99 5.09 -5.02
C GLN A 17 5.08 4.78 -6.05
N LYS A 18 6.33 4.58 -5.61
CA LYS A 18 7.45 4.29 -6.52
C LYS A 18 7.27 2.96 -7.26
N PHE A 19 6.85 1.92 -6.55
CA PHE A 19 6.63 0.60 -7.14
C PHE A 19 5.42 0.59 -8.08
N ASN A 20 4.34 1.30 -7.71
CA ASN A 20 3.20 1.48 -8.59
C ASN A 20 3.59 2.19 -9.89
N SER A 21 4.33 3.30 -9.80
CA SER A 21 4.85 4.02 -10.98
C SER A 21 5.80 3.18 -11.84
N ALA A 22 6.45 2.17 -11.26
CA ALA A 22 7.26 1.19 -11.99
C ALA A 22 6.44 0.06 -12.66
N GLY A 23 5.11 0.12 -12.59
CA GLY A 23 4.21 -0.87 -13.19
C GLY A 23 4.07 -2.15 -12.37
N HIS A 24 4.28 -2.09 -11.05
CA HIS A 24 4.05 -3.22 -10.15
C HIS A 24 2.65 -3.15 -9.53
N ASN A 25 2.07 -4.32 -9.23
CA ASN A 25 0.83 -4.42 -8.48
C ASN A 25 1.18 -4.41 -6.99
N VAL A 26 0.76 -3.36 -6.29
CA VAL A 26 1.14 -3.10 -4.90
C VAL A 26 -0.09 -3.18 -4.00
N ALA A 27 0.03 -3.97 -2.94
CA ALA A 27 -0.93 -4.05 -1.85
C ALA A 27 -0.35 -3.34 -0.61
N LEU A 28 -1.12 -2.44 0.01
CA LEU A 28 -0.70 -1.70 1.19
C LEU A 28 -1.60 -2.05 2.38
N ALA A 29 -1.01 -2.50 3.47
CA ALA A 29 -1.70 -2.73 4.74
C ALA A 29 -1.05 -1.93 5.87
N ASP A 30 -1.78 -1.71 6.96
CA ASP A 30 -1.30 -1.05 8.16
C ASP A 30 -2.14 -1.50 9.37
N ALA A 31 -1.60 -1.35 10.58
CA ALA A 31 -2.34 -1.65 11.81
C ALA A 31 -3.63 -0.82 11.97
N LYS A 32 -3.76 0.30 11.25
CA LYS A 32 -4.97 1.13 11.20
C LYS A 32 -6.12 0.51 10.38
N GLY A 33 -5.89 -0.64 9.71
CA GLY A 33 -6.88 -1.30 8.85
C GLY A 33 -7.14 -0.56 7.54
N VAL A 34 -7.90 -1.19 6.63
CA VAL A 34 -8.15 -0.69 5.27
C VAL A 34 -8.72 0.73 5.27
N ALA A 35 -9.79 0.96 6.04
CA ALA A 35 -10.45 2.26 6.13
C ALA A 35 -9.50 3.37 6.66
N GLY A 36 -8.58 3.01 7.56
CA GLY A 36 -7.63 3.95 8.15
C GLY A 36 -6.55 4.46 7.20
N ILE A 37 -6.32 3.74 6.08
CA ILE A 37 -5.26 4.07 5.11
C ILE A 37 -5.76 4.22 3.67
N GLU A 38 -7.06 4.13 3.43
CA GLU A 38 -7.63 4.19 2.08
C GLU A 38 -7.20 5.45 1.32
N SER A 39 -7.22 6.61 1.99
CA SER A 39 -6.77 7.88 1.40
C SER A 39 -5.29 7.88 1.07
N ILE A 40 -4.46 7.22 1.89
CA ILE A 40 -3.01 7.08 1.67
C ILE A 40 -2.76 6.18 0.47
N ALA A 41 -3.39 5.00 0.43
CA ALA A 41 -3.30 4.06 -0.67
C ALA A 41 -3.74 4.71 -1.99
N ARG A 42 -4.88 5.42 -1.99
CA ARG A 42 -5.38 6.18 -3.14
C ARG A 42 -4.38 7.24 -3.60
N SER A 43 -3.76 7.98 -2.68
CA SER A 43 -2.75 8.99 -3.02
C SER A 43 -1.46 8.39 -3.60
N ALA A 44 -1.15 7.13 -3.30
CA ALA A 44 -0.04 6.39 -3.89
C ALA A 44 -0.45 5.60 -5.16
N GLY A 45 -1.75 5.60 -5.51
CA GLY A 45 -2.32 4.86 -6.64
C GLY A 45 -2.35 3.34 -6.43
N VAL A 46 -2.35 2.88 -5.18
CA VAL A 46 -2.34 1.46 -4.81
C VAL A 46 -3.61 1.07 -4.06
N THR A 47 -3.78 -0.23 -3.80
CA THR A 47 -4.95 -0.74 -3.06
C THR A 47 -4.62 -0.94 -1.59
N ALA A 48 -5.49 -0.42 -0.71
CA ALA A 48 -5.45 -0.75 0.71
C ALA A 48 -6.08 -2.14 0.90
N VAL A 49 -5.40 -3.02 1.62
CA VAL A 49 -5.86 -4.39 1.91
C VAL A 49 -5.76 -4.69 3.40
N GLU A 50 -6.47 -5.72 3.86
CA GLU A 50 -6.27 -6.23 5.20
C GLU A 50 -4.89 -6.89 5.30
N MET A 51 -4.35 -6.93 6.53
CA MET A 51 -2.98 -7.38 6.78
C MET A 51 -2.74 -8.84 6.32
N GLU A 52 -3.80 -9.64 6.36
CA GLU A 52 -3.83 -11.05 5.95
C GLU A 52 -3.80 -11.24 4.43
N ASP A 53 -4.18 -10.21 3.65
CA ASP A 53 -4.31 -10.26 2.19
C ASP A 53 -3.06 -9.73 1.46
N VAL A 54 -2.02 -9.34 2.21
CA VAL A 54 -0.76 -8.83 1.65
C VAL A 54 0.06 -9.98 1.03
N VAL A 55 0.57 -9.79 -0.20
CA VAL A 55 1.28 -10.80 -1.01
C VAL A 55 2.70 -10.40 -1.42
#